data_AF-A0A8S4RVN8-F1
#
_entry.id   AF-A0A8S4RVN8-F1
#
_cell.length_a   1.000
_cell.length_b   1.000
_cell.length_c   1.000
_cell.angle_alpha   90.00
_cell.angle_beta   90.00
_cell.angle_gamma   90.00
#
_symmetry.space_group_name_H-M   'P 1'
#
loop_
_entity.id
_entity.type
_entity.pdbx_description
1 polymer ?
#
loop_
_entity_poly.entity_id
_entity_poly.type
_entity_poly.pdbx_seq_one_letter_code
_entity_poly.pdbx_strand_id
1 'polypeptide(L)'
;MYITANIPDIVLVDRSVLRAIIVDITIPHDDNLVKAEKEKLDYTVNFDSPIYVCPDEDSQGYVDASQVQVKRHNETATIMTGVIKFLKGFEKDTMIEFIAEKDTGGSYEMVVSHEICDVCGELQNPESAYAGYLPYFGFPDLCPFEPNNYIIKDLVADSQDVPLNSAMAGRYQVTLNMYKNTDGQCLDDKIFIACLKLDFLVEAI
;
A
#
# COMPACT_ATOMS: atom_id res chain seq x y z
N MET A 1 -19.64 -32.34 47.64
CA MET A 1 -18.72 -33.15 46.83
C MET A 1 -19.03 -32.82 45.37
N TYR A 2 -18.24 -31.91 44.77
CA TYR A 2 -18.46 -31.49 43.38
C TYR A 2 -17.59 -32.36 42.47
N ILE A 3 -18.22 -33.08 41.55
CA ILE A 3 -17.53 -33.74 40.44
C ILE A 3 -17.47 -32.70 39.33
N THR A 4 -16.31 -32.08 39.13
CA THR A 4 -16.02 -31.33 37.91
C THR A 4 -15.92 -32.31 36.76
N ALA A 5 -16.90 -32.30 35.86
CA ALA A 5 -16.87 -33.10 34.64
C ALA A 5 -15.74 -32.58 33.75
N ASN A 6 -14.69 -33.37 33.57
CA ASN A 6 -13.66 -33.09 32.57
C ASN A 6 -14.30 -33.32 31.20
N ILE A 7 -14.45 -32.25 30.41
CA ILE A 7 -14.99 -32.33 29.06
C ILE A 7 -13.80 -32.72 28.16
N PRO A 8 -13.83 -33.89 27.49
CA PRO A 8 -12.72 -34.32 26.65
C PRO A 8 -12.60 -33.46 25.38
N ASP A 9 -11.38 -33.25 24.90
CA ASP A 9 -11.12 -32.42 23.71
C ASP A 9 -11.69 -33.04 22.44
N ILE A 10 -11.48 -34.34 22.24
CA ILE A 10 -12.03 -35.08 21.10
C ILE A 10 -12.51 -36.46 21.55
N VAL A 11 -13.71 -36.84 21.09
CA VAL A 11 -14.26 -38.20 21.28
C VAL A 11 -14.43 -38.86 19.91
N LEU A 12 -13.67 -39.92 19.66
CA LEU A 12 -13.81 -40.74 18.46
C LEU A 12 -14.72 -41.94 18.78
N VAL A 13 -15.81 -42.10 18.04
CA VAL A 13 -16.78 -43.18 18.25
C VAL A 13 -16.76 -44.13 17.07
N ASP A 14 -16.33 -45.38 17.31
CA ASP A 14 -16.47 -46.47 16.35
C ASP A 14 -17.78 -47.24 16.64
N ARG A 15 -18.75 -47.04 15.75
CA ARG A 15 -20.08 -47.64 15.87
C ARG A 15 -20.13 -49.11 15.47
N SER A 16 -19.15 -49.59 14.71
CA SER A 16 -19.11 -50.98 14.23
C SER A 16 -18.73 -51.96 15.34
N VAL A 17 -17.92 -51.51 16.30
CA VAL A 17 -17.48 -52.29 17.46
C VAL A 17 -17.96 -51.72 18.80
N LEU A 18 -18.87 -50.73 18.76
CA LEU A 18 -19.44 -50.06 19.95
C LEU A 18 -18.37 -49.56 20.93
N ARG A 19 -17.36 -48.85 20.43
CA ARG A 19 -16.28 -48.29 21.24
C ARG A 19 -16.18 -46.78 21.08
N ALA A 20 -15.85 -46.11 22.18
CA ALA A 20 -15.45 -44.71 22.19
C ALA A 20 -14.00 -44.62 22.67
N ILE A 21 -13.19 -43.84 21.96
CA ILE A 21 -11.83 -43.47 22.32
C ILE A 21 -11.86 -41.99 22.67
N ILE A 22 -11.40 -41.68 23.89
CA ILE A 22 -11.22 -40.31 24.35
C ILE A 22 -9.78 -39.91 24.04
N VAL A 23 -9.62 -38.79 23.36
CA VAL A 23 -8.31 -38.18 23.08
C VAL A 23 -8.26 -36.88 23.84
N ASP A 24 -7.50 -36.87 24.94
CA ASP A 24 -7.14 -35.64 25.65
C ASP A 24 -5.88 -35.08 25.01
N ILE A 25 -5.98 -33.89 24.41
CA ILE A 25 -4.86 -33.25 23.73
C ILE A 25 -4.13 -32.42 24.77
N THR A 26 -3.02 -32.96 25.29
CA THR A 26 -2.09 -32.14 26.06
C THR A 26 -1.19 -31.40 25.09
N ILE A 27 -1.55 -30.16 24.74
CA ILE A 27 -0.64 -29.27 24.02
C ILE A 27 0.44 -28.84 25.03
N PRO A 28 1.72 -29.24 24.85
CA PRO A 28 2.77 -28.72 25.71
C PRO A 28 2.77 -27.20 25.58
N HIS A 29 2.68 -26.51 26.72
CA HIS A 29 2.84 -25.07 26.80
C HIS A 29 4.31 -24.76 26.50
N ASP A 30 4.66 -24.71 25.21
CA ASP A 30 5.97 -24.22 24.80
C ASP A 30 5.92 -22.71 24.89
N ASP A 31 6.46 -22.18 25.99
CA ASP A 31 6.57 -20.75 26.21
C ASP A 31 7.22 -20.04 25.01
N ASN A 32 8.04 -20.71 24.19
CA ASN A 32 8.62 -20.12 22.98
C ASN A 32 7.63 -20.00 21.82
N LEU A 33 6.66 -20.91 21.67
CA LEU A 33 5.60 -20.80 20.66
C LEU A 33 4.58 -19.74 21.06
N VAL A 34 4.21 -19.69 22.34
CA VAL A 34 3.33 -18.65 22.89
C VAL A 34 4.02 -17.28 22.85
N LYS A 35 5.33 -17.22 23.04
CA LYS A 35 6.13 -16.01 22.92
C LYS A 35 6.35 -15.61 21.46
N ALA A 36 6.50 -16.54 20.52
CA ALA A 36 6.56 -16.25 19.08
C ALA A 36 5.20 -15.78 18.52
N GLU A 37 4.07 -16.29 19.04
CA GLU A 37 2.74 -15.76 18.73
C GLU A 37 2.46 -14.41 19.44
N LYS A 38 3.00 -14.19 20.64
CA LYS A 38 2.91 -12.90 21.38
C LYS A 38 3.89 -11.83 20.89
N GLU A 39 5.01 -12.20 20.30
CA GLU A 39 6.00 -11.32 19.65
C GLU A 39 5.75 -11.23 18.14
N LYS A 40 4.49 -11.38 17.70
CA LYS A 40 4.09 -10.82 16.43
C LYS A 40 4.08 -9.31 16.63
N LEU A 41 5.24 -8.68 16.42
CA LEU A 41 5.37 -7.23 16.36
C LEU A 41 4.31 -6.76 15.36
N ASP A 42 3.35 -5.97 15.84
CA ASP A 42 2.43 -5.29 14.95
C ASP A 42 3.24 -4.22 14.22
N TYR A 43 3.05 -4.10 12.92
CA TYR A 43 3.75 -3.14 12.09
C TYR A 43 2.76 -2.10 11.58
N THR A 44 3.21 -0.87 11.42
CA THR A 44 2.45 0.22 10.79
C THR A 44 3.19 0.73 9.56
N VAL A 45 2.44 1.34 8.64
CA VAL A 45 2.97 2.10 7.50
C VAL A 45 2.53 3.55 7.63
N ASN A 46 3.48 4.47 7.53
CA ASN A 46 3.25 5.91 7.67
C ASN A 46 3.95 6.68 6.56
N PHE A 47 3.34 7.77 6.09
CA PHE A 47 4.05 8.73 5.23
C PHE A 47 5.16 9.42 6.03
N ASP A 48 6.39 9.38 5.50
CA ASP A 48 7.57 10.08 6.01
C ASP A 48 7.80 11.41 5.26
N SER A 49 7.17 11.59 4.09
CA SER A 49 7.17 12.84 3.34
C SER A 49 5.85 13.08 2.57
N PRO A 50 5.49 14.34 2.26
CA PRO A 50 4.42 14.63 1.31
C PRO A 50 4.80 14.17 -0.10
N ILE A 51 3.84 14.13 -1.03
CA ILE A 51 4.18 14.04 -2.46
C ILE A 51 5.02 15.26 -2.83
N TYR A 52 6.16 15.04 -3.45
CA TYR A 52 7.02 16.07 -4.02
C TYR A 52 7.36 15.76 -5.48
N VAL A 53 7.70 16.82 -6.22
CA VAL A 53 8.02 16.75 -7.64
C VAL A 53 9.52 16.53 -7.80
N CYS A 54 9.92 15.68 -8.75
CA CYS A 54 11.33 15.45 -9.04
C CYS A 54 12.03 16.74 -9.51
N PRO A 55 13.33 16.92 -9.22
CA PRO A 55 14.02 18.19 -9.42
C PRO A 55 14.48 18.38 -10.87
N ASP A 56 13.61 18.10 -11.84
CA ASP A 56 13.82 18.31 -13.27
C ASP A 56 12.79 19.28 -13.84
N GLU A 57 13.19 20.00 -14.90
CA GLU A 57 12.37 21.08 -15.49
C GLU A 57 11.04 20.55 -16.07
N ASP A 58 11.04 19.33 -16.63
CA ASP A 58 9.85 18.73 -17.23
C ASP A 58 8.78 18.44 -16.16
N SER A 59 9.18 17.80 -15.05
CA SER A 59 8.30 17.48 -13.93
C SER A 59 7.77 18.74 -13.25
N GLN A 60 8.63 19.72 -12.98
CA GLN A 60 8.23 21.01 -12.39
C GLN A 60 7.32 21.84 -13.32
N GLY A 61 7.47 21.65 -14.63
CA GLY A 61 6.58 22.24 -15.64
C GLY A 61 5.25 21.49 -15.80
N TYR A 62 5.08 20.31 -15.18
CA TYR A 62 3.90 19.47 -15.31
C TYR A 62 3.05 19.42 -14.04
N VAL A 63 3.65 19.32 -12.86
CA VAL A 63 2.96 19.23 -11.57
C VAL A 63 3.55 20.20 -10.56
N ASP A 64 2.69 20.78 -9.72
CA ASP A 64 3.05 21.50 -8.51
C ASP A 64 2.39 20.82 -7.30
N ALA A 65 3.22 20.25 -6.43
CA ALA A 65 2.81 19.59 -5.19
C ALA A 65 3.21 20.38 -3.93
N SER A 66 3.58 21.66 -4.06
CA SER A 66 4.08 22.49 -2.95
C SER A 66 3.08 22.69 -1.79
N GLN A 67 1.79 22.43 -2.03
CA GLN A 67 0.72 22.54 -1.04
C GLN A 67 0.30 21.18 -0.45
N VAL A 68 0.98 20.09 -0.81
CA VAL A 68 0.78 18.77 -0.20
C VAL A 68 1.60 18.70 1.08
N GLN A 69 0.99 18.18 2.15
CA GLN A 69 1.64 18.06 3.45
C GLN A 69 1.26 16.73 4.12
N VAL A 70 2.16 16.25 4.97
CA VAL A 70 1.89 15.13 5.88
C VAL A 70 1.65 15.68 7.27
N LYS A 71 0.64 15.16 7.94
CA LYS A 71 0.30 15.52 9.32
C LYS A 71 0.12 14.26 10.15
N ARG A 72 0.46 14.36 11.43
CA ARG A 72 0.10 13.33 12.40
C ARG A 72 -1.40 13.32 12.59
N HIS A 73 -2.04 12.16 12.39
CA HIS A 73 -3.47 11.98 12.58
C HIS A 73 -3.76 11.50 14.02
N ASN A 74 -3.00 10.52 14.49
CA ASN A 74 -3.10 10.00 15.85
C ASN A 74 -1.72 9.53 16.37
N GLU A 75 -1.69 8.70 17.41
CA GLU A 75 -0.43 8.22 17.99
C GLU A 75 0.42 7.39 17.02
N THR A 76 -0.20 6.62 16.12
CA THR A 76 0.45 5.62 15.27
C THR A 76 0.31 5.86 13.77
N ALA A 77 -0.51 6.85 13.36
CA ALA A 77 -0.86 7.10 11.96
C ALA A 77 -0.58 8.54 11.51
N THR A 78 -0.06 8.68 10.30
CA THR A 78 0.04 9.93 9.55
C THR A 78 -0.98 9.98 8.41
N ILE A 79 -1.38 11.19 8.03
CA ILE A 79 -2.24 11.46 6.88
C ILE A 79 -1.56 12.41 5.91
N MET A 80 -1.82 12.24 4.62
CA MET A 80 -1.46 13.16 3.57
C MET A 80 -2.67 13.97 3.11
N THR A 81 -2.53 15.29 3.07
CA THR A 81 -3.64 16.20 2.74
C THR A 81 -3.10 17.42 2.01
N GLY A 82 -3.92 18.09 1.21
CA GLY A 82 -3.52 19.32 0.54
C GLY A 82 -4.01 19.41 -0.90
N VAL A 83 -3.27 20.15 -1.73
CA VAL A 83 -3.62 20.37 -3.13
C VAL A 83 -2.44 19.96 -4.01
N ILE A 84 -2.70 19.06 -4.95
CA ILE A 84 -1.82 18.76 -6.07
C ILE A 84 -2.35 19.47 -7.31
N LYS A 85 -1.50 20.25 -7.97
CA LYS A 85 -1.87 21.02 -9.15
C LYS A 85 -1.21 20.43 -10.38
N PHE A 86 -2.02 20.00 -11.33
CA PHE A 86 -1.54 19.63 -12.67
C PHE A 86 -1.53 20.87 -13.54
N LEU A 87 -0.34 21.25 -14.02
CA LEU A 87 -0.09 22.42 -14.86
C LEU A 87 -0.37 22.13 -16.34
N LYS A 88 -0.34 20.85 -16.73
CA LYS A 88 -0.76 20.34 -18.03
C LYS A 88 -1.87 19.29 -17.85
N GLY A 89 -2.63 19.05 -18.91
CA GLY A 89 -3.75 18.09 -18.88
C GLY A 89 -3.24 16.66 -18.79
N PHE A 90 -4.00 15.80 -18.12
CA PHE A 90 -3.76 14.36 -18.09
C PHE A 90 -4.41 13.73 -19.32
N GLU A 91 -3.59 13.27 -20.26
CA GLU A 91 -4.03 12.80 -21.57
C GLU A 91 -4.41 11.32 -21.56
N LYS A 92 -5.18 10.87 -22.56
CA LYS A 92 -5.66 9.48 -22.65
C LYS A 92 -4.52 8.47 -22.77
N ASP A 93 -3.42 8.88 -23.37
CA ASP A 93 -2.22 8.08 -23.57
C ASP A 93 -1.19 8.27 -22.45
N THR A 94 -1.59 8.85 -21.31
CA THR A 94 -0.72 8.92 -20.14
C THR A 94 -0.66 7.56 -19.44
N MET A 95 0.56 7.08 -19.29
CA MET A 95 0.94 5.87 -18.56
C MET A 95 1.63 6.26 -17.26
N ILE A 96 1.47 5.44 -16.22
CA ILE A 96 2.21 5.60 -14.95
C ILE A 96 3.04 4.35 -14.70
N GLU A 97 4.33 4.53 -14.41
CA GLU A 97 5.19 3.51 -13.81
C GLU A 97 5.34 3.85 -12.32
N PHE A 98 5.03 2.88 -11.47
CA PHE A 98 5.20 2.92 -10.03
C PHE A 98 6.42 2.10 -9.66
N ILE A 99 7.40 2.70 -8.98
CA ILE A 99 8.59 2.02 -8.47
C ILE A 99 8.65 2.27 -6.96
N ALA A 100 8.71 1.22 -6.15
CA ALA A 100 9.01 1.34 -4.73
C ALA A 100 10.38 0.73 -4.43
N GLU A 101 11.21 1.51 -3.76
CA GLU A 101 12.57 1.15 -3.40
C GLU A 101 12.74 1.27 -1.88
N LYS A 102 13.48 0.33 -1.30
CA LYS A 102 13.77 0.28 0.13
C LYS A 102 15.18 0.78 0.40
N ASP A 103 15.37 1.63 1.42
CA ASP A 103 16.69 2.01 1.91
C ASP A 103 17.37 0.82 2.63
N THR A 104 18.51 0.38 2.09
CA THR A 104 19.36 -0.70 2.60
C THR A 104 20.71 -0.18 3.08
N GLY A 105 20.70 0.89 3.88
CA GLY A 105 21.92 1.43 4.52
C GLY A 105 22.63 2.47 3.66
N GLY A 106 21.85 3.35 3.03
CA GLY A 106 22.33 4.45 2.18
C GLY A 106 22.25 4.16 0.68
N SER A 107 21.75 2.99 0.29
CA SER A 107 21.39 2.64 -1.08
C SER A 107 19.91 2.28 -1.16
N TYR A 108 19.28 2.54 -2.29
CA TYR A 108 17.90 2.13 -2.56
C TYR A 108 17.90 0.85 -3.39
N GLU A 109 17.18 -0.16 -2.90
CA GLU A 109 16.96 -1.43 -3.62
C GLU A 109 15.50 -1.51 -4.05
N MET A 110 15.27 -1.77 -5.35
CA MET A 110 13.93 -1.93 -5.89
C MET A 110 13.23 -3.14 -5.27
N VAL A 111 12.06 -2.92 -4.68
CA VAL A 111 11.21 -3.97 -4.10
C VAL A 111 10.10 -4.35 -5.04
N VAL A 112 9.50 -3.37 -5.71
CA VAL A 112 8.44 -3.58 -6.70
C VAL A 112 8.50 -2.50 -7.77
N SER A 113 8.24 -2.91 -9.01
CA SER A 113 7.90 -2.00 -10.11
C SER A 113 6.63 -2.50 -10.79
N HIS A 114 5.74 -1.58 -11.16
CA HIS A 114 4.49 -1.88 -11.84
C HIS A 114 4.14 -0.79 -12.85
N GLU A 115 3.68 -1.19 -14.03
CA GLU A 115 3.27 -0.27 -15.10
C GLU A 115 1.76 -0.30 -15.28
N ILE A 116 1.15 0.89 -15.26
CA ILE A 116 -0.27 1.12 -15.53
C ILE A 116 -0.39 1.71 -16.93
N CYS A 117 -0.68 0.84 -17.91
CA CYS A 117 -0.71 1.19 -19.33
C CYS A 117 -1.88 2.09 -19.73
N ASP A 118 -3.07 1.83 -19.15
CA ASP A 118 -4.30 2.57 -19.39
C ASP A 118 -4.80 3.17 -18.08
N VAL A 119 -4.16 4.26 -17.64
CA VAL A 119 -4.52 4.91 -16.38
C VAL A 119 -5.96 5.42 -16.44
N CYS A 120 -6.41 5.94 -17.58
CA CYS A 120 -7.80 6.36 -17.74
C CYS A 120 -8.78 5.21 -17.55
N GLY A 121 -8.47 4.01 -18.06
CA GLY A 121 -9.24 2.80 -17.85
C GLY A 121 -9.29 2.39 -16.37
N GLU A 122 -8.16 2.42 -15.67
CA GLU A 122 -8.09 2.12 -14.23
C GLU A 122 -8.88 3.11 -13.38
N LEU A 123 -8.82 4.41 -13.70
CA LEU A 123 -9.57 5.46 -12.99
C LEU A 123 -11.09 5.28 -13.07
N GLN A 124 -11.57 4.67 -14.15
CA GLN A 124 -13.01 4.45 -14.40
C GLN A 124 -13.47 3.04 -14.00
N ASN A 125 -12.55 2.15 -13.66
CA ASN A 125 -12.85 0.77 -13.32
C ASN A 125 -13.10 0.62 -11.80
N PRO A 126 -14.34 0.35 -11.35
CA PRO A 126 -14.63 0.17 -9.94
C PRO A 126 -13.99 -1.09 -9.35
N GLU A 127 -13.54 -2.02 -10.19
CA GLU A 127 -12.80 -3.24 -9.79
C GLU A 127 -11.28 -3.05 -9.87
N SER A 128 -10.79 -1.84 -10.17
CA SER A 128 -9.37 -1.52 -10.17
C SER A 128 -8.75 -1.80 -8.80
N ALA A 129 -7.52 -2.33 -8.78
CA ALA A 129 -6.73 -2.43 -7.56
C ALA A 129 -6.50 -1.05 -6.91
N TYR A 130 -6.62 0.03 -7.68
CA TYR A 130 -6.43 1.40 -7.21
C TYR A 130 -7.73 2.07 -6.75
N ALA A 131 -8.89 1.45 -6.97
CA ALA A 131 -10.20 2.04 -6.70
C ALA A 131 -10.38 2.47 -5.23
N GLY A 132 -9.72 1.80 -4.28
CA GLY A 132 -9.71 2.18 -2.86
C GLY A 132 -9.00 3.51 -2.58
N TYR A 133 -8.03 3.89 -3.42
CA TYR A 133 -7.22 5.10 -3.25
C TYR A 133 -7.83 6.32 -3.96
N LEU A 134 -8.54 6.12 -5.07
CA LEU A 134 -9.08 7.22 -5.88
C LEU A 134 -9.95 8.22 -5.11
N PRO A 135 -10.84 7.82 -4.17
CA PRO A 135 -11.68 8.77 -3.44
C PRO A 135 -10.90 9.81 -2.61
N TYR A 136 -9.64 9.52 -2.25
CA TYR A 136 -8.77 10.45 -1.55
C TYR A 136 -8.26 11.57 -2.45
N PHE A 137 -8.16 11.32 -3.76
CA PHE A 137 -7.73 12.30 -4.74
C PHE A 137 -8.98 12.86 -5.42
N GLY A 138 -9.22 14.16 -5.34
CA GLY A 138 -10.37 14.83 -5.94
C GLY A 138 -10.36 14.88 -7.47
N PHE A 139 -9.81 13.85 -8.12
CA PHE A 139 -9.80 13.67 -9.56
C PHE A 139 -11.24 13.53 -10.09
N PRO A 140 -11.49 13.97 -11.33
CA PRO A 140 -12.79 13.84 -11.96
C PRO A 140 -13.05 12.38 -12.36
N ASP A 141 -14.32 12.00 -12.39
CA ASP A 141 -14.77 10.65 -12.82
C ASP A 141 -14.51 10.37 -14.32
N LEU A 142 -14.10 11.39 -15.08
CA LEU A 142 -13.88 11.34 -16.52
C LEU A 142 -12.42 11.65 -16.84
N CYS A 143 -11.79 10.75 -17.60
CA CYS A 143 -10.44 10.87 -18.14
C CYS A 143 -10.51 10.90 -19.69
N PRO A 144 -9.73 11.73 -20.40
CA PRO A 144 -8.69 12.66 -19.92
C PRO A 144 -9.25 13.86 -19.15
N PHE A 145 -8.40 14.56 -18.40
CA PHE A 145 -8.80 15.75 -17.65
C PHE A 145 -7.83 16.93 -17.82
N GLU A 146 -8.39 18.14 -17.80
CA GLU A 146 -7.68 19.39 -18.02
C GLU A 146 -6.74 19.77 -16.85
N PRO A 147 -5.78 20.70 -17.08
CA PRO A 147 -4.99 21.27 -16.00
C PRO A 147 -5.88 21.84 -14.90
N ASN A 148 -5.70 21.39 -13.66
CA ASN A 148 -6.51 21.83 -12.53
C ASN A 148 -5.83 21.58 -11.19
N ASN A 149 -6.46 22.07 -10.13
CA ASN A 149 -6.12 21.80 -8.75
C ASN A 149 -6.98 20.62 -8.25
N TYR A 150 -6.34 19.57 -7.77
CA TYR A 150 -7.00 18.41 -7.19
C TYR A 150 -6.70 18.33 -5.69
N ILE A 151 -7.73 18.10 -4.90
CA ILE A 151 -7.63 18.06 -3.43
C ILE A 151 -7.28 16.63 -3.01
N ILE A 152 -6.27 16.48 -2.17
CA ILE A 152 -5.97 15.24 -1.45
C ILE A 152 -6.66 15.33 -0.08
N LYS A 153 -7.63 14.44 0.17
CA LYS A 153 -8.50 14.45 1.34
C LYS A 153 -8.04 13.43 2.38
N ASP A 154 -7.09 13.82 3.23
CA ASP A 154 -6.67 13.04 4.41
C ASP A 154 -6.41 11.55 4.10
N LEU A 155 -5.60 11.30 3.07
CA LEU A 155 -5.14 9.97 2.68
C LEU A 155 -4.36 9.33 3.82
N VAL A 156 -4.75 8.12 4.21
CA VAL A 156 -4.01 7.27 5.16
C VAL A 156 -3.26 6.21 4.34
N ALA A 157 -2.03 5.90 4.71
CA ALA A 157 -1.32 4.77 4.12
C ALA A 157 -2.00 3.46 4.56
N ASP A 158 -2.50 2.66 3.62
CA ASP A 158 -3.16 1.39 3.95
C ASP A 158 -2.12 0.25 4.04
N SER A 159 -2.25 -0.52 5.11
CA SER A 159 -1.51 -1.75 5.38
C SER A 159 -1.95 -2.95 4.54
N GLN A 160 -3.08 -2.86 3.83
CA GLN A 160 -3.65 -4.01 3.11
C GLN A 160 -2.81 -4.45 1.91
N ASP A 161 -2.15 -3.51 1.22
CA ASP A 161 -1.40 -3.80 -0.01
C ASP A 161 0.11 -3.97 0.24
N VAL A 162 0.59 -3.66 1.45
CA VAL A 162 1.99 -3.84 1.84
C VAL A 162 2.05 -4.94 2.90
N PRO A 163 2.72 -6.08 2.64
CA PRO A 163 2.81 -7.16 3.62
C PRO A 163 3.64 -6.71 4.85
N LEU A 164 2.97 -6.23 5.89
CA LEU A 164 3.64 -5.65 7.05
C LEU A 164 4.27 -6.74 7.93
N ASN A 165 5.60 -6.81 7.90
CA ASN A 165 6.40 -7.73 8.70
C ASN A 165 7.83 -7.18 8.89
N SER A 166 8.63 -7.88 9.68
CA SER A 166 10.01 -7.49 9.99
C SER A 166 10.91 -7.33 8.76
N ALA A 167 10.71 -8.13 7.70
CA ALA A 167 11.47 -8.01 6.47
C ALA A 167 11.09 -6.74 5.69
N MET A 168 9.86 -6.26 5.85
CA MET A 168 9.39 -5.01 5.25
C MET A 168 9.66 -3.78 6.12
N ALA A 169 10.16 -3.92 7.36
CA ALA A 169 10.53 -2.77 8.17
C ALA A 169 11.66 -1.95 7.53
N GLY A 170 11.51 -0.63 7.50
CA GLY A 170 12.47 0.30 6.90
C GLY A 170 11.83 1.49 6.22
N ARG A 171 12.68 2.37 5.69
CA ARG A 171 12.29 3.52 4.88
C ARG A 171 12.18 3.12 3.42
N TYR A 172 11.18 3.66 2.76
CA TYR A 172 10.91 3.44 1.35
C TYR A 172 10.74 4.76 0.64
N GLN A 173 11.21 4.78 -0.60
CA GLN A 173 10.91 5.83 -1.56
C GLN A 173 10.06 5.23 -2.67
N VAL A 174 8.94 5.89 -2.96
CA VAL A 174 8.11 5.58 -4.12
C VAL A 174 8.35 6.64 -5.16
N THR A 175 8.61 6.21 -6.38
CA THR A 175 8.66 7.05 -7.57
C THR A 175 7.49 6.71 -8.48
N LEU A 176 6.73 7.73 -8.87
CA LEU A 176 5.70 7.65 -9.90
C LEU A 176 6.21 8.41 -11.13
N ASN A 177 6.61 7.66 -12.15
CA ASN A 177 6.99 8.22 -13.43
C ASN A 177 5.78 8.24 -14.35
N MET A 178 5.52 9.38 -14.96
CA MET A 178 4.47 9.56 -15.97
C MET A 178 5.11 9.59 -17.34
N TYR A 179 4.51 8.87 -18.28
CA TYR A 179 4.96 8.78 -19.65
C TYR A 179 3.81 8.95 -20.63
N LYS A 180 4.11 9.45 -21.83
CA LYS A 180 3.22 9.38 -22.97
C LYS A 180 3.47 8.07 -23.70
N ASN A 181 2.41 7.28 -23.88
CA ASN A 181 2.41 5.98 -24.54
C ASN A 181 1.49 6.04 -25.75
N THR A 182 2.01 6.54 -26.87
CA THR A 182 1.21 6.82 -28.08
C THR A 182 0.56 5.57 -28.69
N ASP A 183 1.08 4.38 -28.38
CA ASP A 183 0.60 3.11 -28.92
C ASP A 183 -0.32 2.35 -27.95
N GLY A 184 -0.51 2.84 -26.73
CA GLY A 184 -1.41 2.27 -25.73
C GLY A 184 -1.00 0.89 -25.18
N GLN A 185 0.24 0.44 -25.43
CA GLN A 185 0.68 -0.93 -25.14
C GLN A 185 1.86 -1.06 -24.15
N CYS A 186 2.28 0.03 -23.47
CA CYS A 186 3.47 0.02 -22.61
C CYS A 186 4.75 -0.45 -23.34
N LEU A 187 4.83 -0.24 -24.65
CA LEU A 187 6.01 -0.58 -25.44
C LEU A 187 7.17 0.39 -25.17
N ASP A 188 8.37 0.07 -25.64
CA ASP A 188 9.62 0.77 -25.28
C ASP A 188 9.65 2.26 -25.70
N ASP A 189 8.79 2.69 -26.63
CA ASP A 189 8.72 4.07 -27.14
C ASP A 189 7.94 5.00 -26.20
N LYS A 190 8.33 5.05 -24.92
CA LYS A 190 7.75 5.91 -23.88
C LYS A 190 8.41 7.29 -23.88
N ILE A 191 7.61 8.35 -23.91
CA ILE A 191 8.12 9.73 -23.76
C ILE A 191 7.90 10.18 -22.33
N PHE A 192 8.97 10.49 -21.60
CA PHE A 192 8.87 10.99 -20.23
C PHE A 192 8.06 12.29 -20.16
N ILE A 193 7.17 12.39 -19.17
CA ILE A 193 6.31 13.55 -18.93
C ILE A 193 6.67 14.23 -17.61
N ALA A 194 6.67 13.46 -16.51
CA ALA A 194 6.86 13.99 -15.17
C ALA A 194 7.22 12.87 -14.19
N CYS A 195 7.81 13.24 -13.07
CA CYS A 195 8.17 12.37 -11.96
C CYS A 195 7.69 12.97 -10.65
N LEU A 196 6.98 12.16 -9.87
CA LEU A 196 6.56 12.45 -8.51
C LEU A 196 7.19 11.43 -7.57
N LYS A 197 7.47 11.85 -6.34
CA LYS A 197 8.00 10.98 -5.30
C LYS A 197 7.26 11.19 -3.98
N LEU A 198 7.23 10.15 -3.17
CA LEU A 198 6.83 10.21 -1.77
C LEU A 198 7.62 9.16 -1.00
N ASP A 199 7.82 9.38 0.29
CA ASP A 199 8.52 8.44 1.16
C ASP A 199 7.58 7.93 2.24
N PHE A 200 7.70 6.64 2.55
CA PHE A 200 6.97 6.01 3.64
C PHE A 200 7.88 5.18 4.53
N LEU A 201 7.46 4.98 5.77
CA LEU A 201 8.16 4.23 6.80
C LEU A 201 7.29 3.06 7.24
N VAL A 202 7.88 1.87 7.22
CA VAL A 202 7.31 0.69 7.86
C VAL A 202 8.07 0.43 9.15
N GLU A 203 7.38 0.45 10.27
CA GLU A 203 8.00 0.28 11.59
C GLU A 203 7.13 -0.56 12.54
N ALA A 204 7.77 -1.14 13.54
CA ALA A 204 7.07 -1.89 14.58
C ALA A 204 6.40 -0.93 15.57
N ILE A 205 5.23 -1.34 16.07
CA ILE A 205 4.43 -0.65 17.10
C ILE A 205 4.81 -1.17 18.48
#